data_AF-A0A8T5RUH9-F1
#
_entry.id   AF-A0A8T5RUH9-F1
#
_cell.length_a   1.000
_cell.length_b   1.000
_cell.length_c   1.000
_cell.angle_alpha   90.00
_cell.angle_beta   90.00
_cell.angle_gamma   90.00
#
_symmetry.space_group_name_H-M   'P 1'
#
loop_
_entity.id
_entity.type
_entity.pdbx_description
1 polymer ?
#
loop_
_entity_poly.entity_id
_entity_poly.type
_entity_poly.pdbx_seq_one_letter_code
_entity_poly.pdbx_strand_id
1 'polypeptide(L)'
;MENPGKNTKKVSKNKDDKPLSDNDSSKDQVTRESKGQSKGVKSKKEHAKKGKTSFSTAEDLELDIPLIPESPKQKDKITINSPGLSADLVTQMKKLESEKNKVVLVNCERCKEIIAVPIPRVFILKSELPVVPISYVHKNSKKKDQHCITLHLDHDFDIRRQRISDVVISPK
;
A
#
# COMPACT_ATOMS: atom_id res chain seq x y z
N MET A 1 -53.64 10.14 31.02
CA MET A 1 -54.14 11.52 30.89
C MET A 1 -53.03 12.31 30.20
N GLU A 2 -53.05 12.32 28.86
CA GLU A 2 -53.58 13.45 28.04
C GLU A 2 -52.69 14.70 28.17
N ASN A 3 -52.22 15.40 27.14
CA ASN A 3 -52.31 15.32 25.68
C ASN A 3 -51.19 16.26 25.09
N PRO A 4 -50.93 16.22 23.78
CA PRO A 4 -49.78 16.83 23.09
C PRO A 4 -50.09 18.20 22.44
N GLY A 5 -49.05 18.94 22.03
CA GLY A 5 -49.13 19.99 21.00
C GLY A 5 -48.06 19.71 19.94
N LYS A 6 -48.35 19.33 18.68
CA LYS A 6 -48.97 20.02 17.52
C LYS A 6 -48.15 21.17 16.89
N ASN A 7 -47.76 20.91 15.62
CA ASN A 7 -47.80 21.78 14.42
C ASN A 7 -46.79 22.95 14.29
N THR A 8 -46.23 23.36 13.14
CA THR A 8 -46.37 23.01 11.70
C THR A 8 -45.32 23.76 10.84
N LYS A 9 -44.98 23.17 9.68
CA LYS A 9 -44.63 23.77 8.35
C LYS A 9 -43.60 24.92 8.23
N LYS A 10 -42.64 24.73 7.31
CA LYS A 10 -42.59 25.49 6.04
C LYS A 10 -41.77 24.78 4.95
N VAL A 11 -42.38 24.74 3.78
CA VAL A 11 -41.87 24.35 2.45
C VAL A 11 -41.24 25.57 1.79
N SER A 12 -40.20 25.40 0.96
CA SER A 12 -39.94 26.25 -0.22
C SER A 12 -39.05 25.51 -1.23
N LYS A 13 -39.49 25.50 -2.50
CA LYS A 13 -38.81 25.02 -3.73
C LYS A 13 -37.92 26.13 -4.32
N ASN A 14 -37.01 25.77 -5.25
CA ASN A 14 -36.81 26.30 -6.62
C ASN A 14 -35.57 25.58 -7.25
N LYS A 15 -35.61 24.93 -8.44
CA LYS A 15 -35.63 25.44 -9.84
C LYS A 15 -34.42 26.32 -10.16
N ASP A 16 -33.72 26.30 -11.29
CA ASP A 16 -33.64 25.56 -12.56
C ASP A 16 -32.24 25.96 -13.16
N ASP A 17 -31.91 25.52 -14.38
CA ASP A 17 -30.92 26.09 -15.33
C ASP A 17 -29.64 25.29 -15.68
N LYS A 18 -29.76 24.52 -16.78
CA LYS A 18 -28.80 24.39 -17.90
C LYS A 18 -29.24 25.44 -18.96
N PRO A 19 -28.40 26.00 -19.87
CA PRO A 19 -27.72 25.19 -20.91
C PRO A 19 -26.43 25.78 -21.56
N LEU A 20 -25.81 24.94 -22.42
CA LEU A 20 -25.10 25.19 -23.70
C LEU A 20 -23.98 26.24 -23.82
N SER A 21 -22.83 25.82 -24.37
CA SER A 21 -22.33 26.39 -25.64
C SER A 21 -21.18 25.55 -26.24
N ASP A 22 -21.34 25.31 -27.54
CA ASP A 22 -20.41 24.71 -28.49
C ASP A 22 -19.12 25.53 -28.70
N ASN A 23 -18.05 24.87 -29.15
CA ASN A 23 -17.25 25.42 -30.25
C ASN A 23 -16.47 24.34 -31.00
N ASP A 24 -16.58 24.50 -32.32
CA ASP A 24 -16.21 23.65 -33.43
C ASP A 24 -14.89 24.17 -34.05
N SER A 25 -14.29 23.34 -34.92
CA SER A 25 -13.43 23.74 -36.05
C SER A 25 -11.96 24.15 -35.76
N SER A 26 -10.95 23.81 -36.57
CA SER A 26 -10.88 23.13 -37.87
C SER A 26 -9.40 22.89 -38.24
N LYS A 27 -9.11 21.73 -38.87
CA LYS A 27 -8.36 21.56 -40.14
C LYS A 27 -6.87 22.01 -40.23
N ASP A 28 -5.96 21.07 -40.52
CA ASP A 28 -5.47 20.86 -41.89
C ASP A 28 -4.54 19.64 -42.05
N GLN A 29 -4.66 19.03 -43.23
CA GLN A 29 -3.97 17.86 -43.75
C GLN A 29 -2.63 18.24 -44.40
N VAL A 30 -1.72 17.27 -44.54
CA VAL A 30 -1.21 16.72 -45.82
C VAL A 30 0.21 16.13 -45.64
N THR A 31 0.33 14.98 -46.29
CA THR A 31 1.37 13.98 -46.43
C THR A 31 2.71 14.46 -47.01
N ARG A 32 3.78 13.70 -46.72
CA ARG A 32 4.75 13.24 -47.74
C ARG A 32 5.51 12.00 -47.29
N GLU A 33 5.45 10.97 -48.14
CA GLU A 33 6.14 9.69 -48.06
C GLU A 33 7.65 9.86 -48.28
N SER A 34 8.49 9.00 -47.68
CA SER A 34 9.34 8.06 -48.45
C SER A 34 10.15 7.08 -47.57
N LYS A 35 9.93 5.79 -47.84
CA LYS A 35 10.87 4.65 -47.94
C LYS A 35 12.05 4.55 -46.95
N GLY A 36 12.06 3.46 -46.18
CA GLY A 36 13.24 2.99 -45.46
C GLY A 36 13.10 1.58 -44.87
N GLN A 37 13.23 0.58 -45.74
CA GLN A 37 13.62 -0.83 -45.52
C GLN A 37 13.41 -1.51 -44.16
N SER A 38 12.55 -2.52 -44.22
CA SER A 38 12.36 -3.64 -43.33
C SER A 38 13.55 -4.61 -43.28
N LYS A 39 14.10 -4.86 -42.08
CA LYS A 39 14.74 -6.13 -41.68
C LYS A 39 14.41 -6.44 -40.22
N GLY A 40 13.21 -6.97 -39.98
CA GLY A 40 12.81 -7.56 -38.71
C GLY A 40 13.48 -8.93 -38.55
N VAL A 41 14.60 -8.95 -37.83
CA VAL A 41 15.26 -10.19 -37.41
C VAL A 41 14.39 -10.87 -36.34
N LYS A 42 13.81 -12.02 -36.69
CA LYS A 42 13.23 -12.99 -35.76
C LYS A 42 14.34 -13.48 -34.82
N SER A 43 14.45 -12.92 -33.62
CA SER A 43 15.17 -13.55 -32.53
C SER A 43 14.30 -14.67 -31.95
N LYS A 44 14.55 -15.90 -32.42
CA LYS A 44 14.18 -17.14 -31.71
C LYS A 44 14.83 -17.06 -30.32
N LYS A 45 14.03 -16.89 -29.28
CA LYS A 45 14.50 -17.02 -27.89
C LYS A 45 14.50 -18.51 -27.57
N GLU A 46 15.62 -19.17 -27.86
CA GLU A 46 15.88 -20.54 -27.41
C GLU A 46 15.85 -20.59 -25.88
N HIS A 47 15.13 -21.58 -25.38
CA HIS A 47 15.22 -22.06 -24.01
C HIS A 47 16.60 -22.66 -23.79
N ALA A 48 17.56 -21.83 -23.38
CA ALA A 48 18.80 -22.31 -22.78
C ALA A 48 18.47 -22.78 -21.36
N LYS A 49 18.28 -24.09 -21.21
CA LYS A 49 18.48 -24.79 -19.92
C LYS A 49 19.86 -24.36 -19.41
N LYS A 50 19.91 -23.56 -18.35
CA LYS A 50 21.15 -23.30 -17.61
C LYS A 50 21.59 -24.63 -16.99
N GLY A 51 22.38 -25.38 -17.76
CA GLY A 51 23.22 -26.45 -17.26
C GLY A 51 24.16 -25.86 -16.23
N LYS A 52 24.30 -26.58 -15.11
CA LYS A 52 25.36 -26.40 -14.14
C LYS A 52 26.70 -26.37 -14.87
N THR A 53 27.33 -25.22 -14.95
CA THR A 53 28.80 -25.15 -15.09
C THR A 53 29.34 -25.12 -13.68
N SER A 54 29.61 -26.30 -13.12
CA SER A 54 30.50 -26.46 -11.99
C SER A 54 31.91 -26.06 -12.46
N PHE A 55 32.30 -24.82 -12.21
CA PHE A 55 33.71 -24.45 -12.24
C PHE A 55 34.34 -24.96 -10.96
N SER A 56 34.69 -26.24 -10.96
CA SER A 56 35.61 -26.82 -9.98
C SER A 56 36.78 -27.32 -10.81
N THR A 57 37.87 -26.55 -10.84
CA THR A 57 39.13 -27.02 -11.40
C THR A 57 39.70 -28.08 -10.46
N ALA A 58 40.52 -29.00 -10.99
CA ALA A 58 41.12 -30.08 -10.20
C ALA A 58 42.00 -29.55 -9.03
N GLU A 59 42.47 -28.31 -9.14
CA GLU A 59 43.25 -27.59 -8.12
C GLU A 59 42.40 -27.15 -6.90
N ASP A 60 41.08 -26.97 -7.10
CA ASP A 60 40.12 -26.54 -6.06
C ASP A 60 39.71 -27.70 -5.11
N LEU A 61 40.09 -28.93 -5.44
CA LEU A 61 39.91 -30.14 -4.62
C LEU A 61 41.09 -30.41 -3.69
N GLU A 62 42.25 -29.79 -3.93
CA GLU A 62 43.46 -29.91 -3.07
C GLU A 62 43.43 -28.93 -1.89
N LEU A 63 42.72 -27.81 -2.06
CA LEU A 63 42.39 -26.89 -0.99
C LEU A 63 41.06 -27.37 -0.41
N ASP A 64 41.06 -27.92 0.81
CA ASP A 64 39.89 -28.41 1.57
C ASP A 64 38.84 -27.29 1.84
N ILE A 65 38.37 -26.60 0.80
CA ILE A 65 37.46 -25.47 0.88
C ILE A 65 36.06 -26.05 1.09
N PRO A 66 35.42 -25.78 2.24
CA PRO A 66 34.08 -26.27 2.48
C PRO A 66 33.11 -25.66 1.46
N LEU A 67 32.22 -26.49 0.92
CA LEU A 67 31.20 -26.07 -0.03
C LEU A 67 30.35 -24.94 0.56
N ILE A 68 30.26 -23.83 -0.16
CA ILE A 68 29.44 -22.68 0.22
C ILE A 68 27.97 -23.14 0.24
N PRO A 69 27.22 -22.92 1.34
CA PRO A 69 25.82 -23.29 1.40
C PRO A 69 25.03 -22.57 0.29
N GLU A 70 24.05 -23.27 -0.29
CA GLU A 70 23.20 -22.67 -1.32
C GLU A 70 22.51 -21.41 -0.81
N SER A 71 22.48 -20.36 -1.65
CA SER A 71 21.83 -19.10 -1.31
C SER A 71 20.36 -19.35 -0.91
N PRO A 72 19.88 -18.78 0.21
CA PRO A 72 18.50 -18.96 0.65
C PRO A 72 17.52 -18.58 -0.47
N LYS A 73 16.65 -19.52 -0.86
CA LYS A 73 15.62 -19.26 -1.86
C LYS A 73 14.67 -18.18 -1.32
N GLN A 74 14.53 -17.07 -2.05
CA GLN A 74 13.66 -15.97 -1.66
C GLN A 74 12.24 -16.49 -1.44
N LYS A 75 11.68 -16.26 -0.25
CA LYS A 75 10.28 -16.57 0.05
C LYS A 75 9.39 -15.53 -0.63
N ASP A 76 8.25 -15.98 -1.16
CA ASP A 76 7.36 -15.20 -2.00
C ASP A 76 7.00 -13.83 -1.41
N LYS A 77 7.03 -12.80 -2.27
CA LYS A 77 6.65 -11.43 -1.89
C LYS A 77 5.15 -11.41 -1.55
N ILE A 78 4.82 -10.93 -0.35
CA ILE A 78 3.45 -10.73 0.10
C ILE A 78 2.80 -9.68 -0.82
N THR A 79 1.85 -10.13 -1.65
CA THR A 79 0.98 -9.28 -2.47
C THR A 79 -0.43 -9.24 -1.86
N ILE A 80 -1.27 -8.31 -2.32
CA ILE A 80 -2.65 -8.12 -1.83
C ILE A 80 -3.52 -9.39 -1.94
N ASN A 81 -3.15 -10.33 -2.82
CA ASN A 81 -3.83 -11.62 -3.00
C ASN A 81 -3.11 -12.81 -2.32
N SER A 82 -2.18 -12.53 -1.41
CA SER A 82 -1.46 -13.59 -0.70
C SER A 82 -2.39 -14.34 0.27
N PRO A 83 -2.19 -15.67 0.45
CA PRO A 83 -3.04 -16.54 1.28
C PRO A 83 -2.98 -16.24 2.80
N GLY A 84 -2.47 -15.09 3.22
CA GLY A 84 -2.37 -14.65 4.61
C GLY A 84 -3.16 -13.38 4.97
N LEU A 85 -3.80 -12.71 3.99
CA LEU A 85 -4.68 -11.57 4.25
C LEU A 85 -6.13 -12.04 4.38
N SER A 86 -6.70 -11.91 5.57
CA SER A 86 -8.11 -12.27 5.80
C SER A 86 -9.03 -11.31 5.03
N ALA A 87 -10.12 -11.84 4.47
CA ALA A 87 -11.14 -11.03 3.78
C ALA A 87 -11.72 -9.92 4.69
N ASP A 88 -11.76 -10.19 6.00
CA ASP A 88 -12.18 -9.21 7.01
C ASP A 88 -11.24 -8.00 7.05
N LEU A 89 -9.93 -8.22 7.03
CA LEU A 89 -8.94 -7.14 7.08
C LEU A 89 -9.01 -6.23 5.83
N VAL A 90 -9.20 -6.82 4.65
CA VAL A 90 -9.44 -6.04 3.41
C VAL A 90 -10.72 -5.20 3.53
N THR A 91 -11.76 -5.74 4.15
CA THR A 91 -13.02 -5.03 4.37
C THR A 91 -12.86 -3.89 5.37
N GLN A 92 -12.09 -4.10 6.44
CA GLN A 92 -11.75 -3.07 7.42
C GLN A 92 -10.92 -1.94 6.81
N MET A 93 -9.94 -2.26 5.95
CA MET A 93 -9.16 -1.25 5.22
C MET A 93 -10.06 -0.35 4.38
N LYS A 94 -10.94 -0.93 3.57
CA LYS A 94 -11.86 -0.17 2.71
C LYS A 94 -12.82 0.72 3.52
N LYS A 95 -13.20 0.32 4.73
CA LYS A 95 -14.05 1.11 5.62
C LYS A 95 -13.32 2.29 6.26
N LEU A 96 -12.04 2.11 6.59
CA LEU A 96 -11.21 3.13 7.25
C LEU A 96 -10.55 4.10 6.26
N GLU A 97 -10.35 3.67 5.02
CA GLU A 97 -9.74 4.48 3.98
C GLU A 97 -10.70 5.57 3.50
N SER A 98 -10.19 6.81 3.51
CA SER A 98 -10.91 7.98 3.02
C SER A 98 -9.92 8.96 2.39
N GLU A 99 -10.43 10.01 1.76
CA GLU A 99 -9.57 11.09 1.25
C GLU A 99 -8.76 11.76 2.35
N LYS A 100 -9.27 11.75 3.59
CA LYS A 100 -8.61 12.36 4.76
C LYS A 100 -7.61 11.42 5.43
N ASN A 101 -7.90 10.11 5.44
CA ASN A 101 -7.11 9.12 6.16
C ASN A 101 -6.59 8.04 5.20
N LYS A 102 -5.27 7.86 5.18
CA LYS A 102 -4.64 6.71 4.52
C LYS A 102 -4.53 5.57 5.51
N VAL A 103 -4.85 4.35 5.10
CA VAL A 103 -4.69 3.16 5.95
C VAL A 103 -3.36 2.50 5.65
N VAL A 104 -2.58 2.25 6.71
CA VAL A 104 -1.32 1.53 6.65
C VAL A 104 -1.46 0.21 7.40
N LEU A 105 -1.00 -0.88 6.79
CA LEU A 105 -0.99 -2.20 7.42
C LEU A 105 0.29 -2.39 8.21
N VAL A 106 0.14 -2.75 9.48
CA VAL A 106 1.26 -2.90 10.40
C VAL A 106 1.17 -4.28 11.04
N ASN A 107 2.30 -4.98 11.11
CA ASN A 107 2.36 -6.23 11.86
C ASN A 107 2.69 -5.92 13.33
N CYS A 108 1.76 -6.18 14.25
CA CYS A 108 2.05 -6.03 15.66
C CYS A 108 2.82 -7.26 16.18
N GLU A 109 4.11 -7.10 16.49
CA GLU A 109 4.96 -8.20 16.97
C GLU A 109 4.52 -8.76 18.34
N ARG A 110 3.87 -7.94 19.18
CA ARG A 110 3.38 -8.32 20.51
C ARG A 110 2.07 -9.12 20.44
N CYS A 111 1.13 -8.70 19.60
CA CYS A 111 -0.13 -9.45 19.37
C CYS A 111 0.03 -10.59 18.35
N LYS A 112 1.06 -10.54 17.50
CA LYS A 112 1.22 -11.39 16.31
C LYS A 112 0.02 -11.29 15.35
N GLU A 113 -0.53 -10.08 15.22
CA GLU A 113 -1.70 -9.78 14.39
C GLU A 113 -1.38 -8.60 13.46
N ILE A 114 -1.92 -8.63 12.24
CA ILE A 114 -1.85 -7.51 11.30
C ILE A 114 -2.97 -6.54 11.64
N ILE A 115 -2.63 -5.27 11.83
CA ILE A 115 -3.56 -4.21 12.19
C ILE A 115 -3.62 -3.16 11.08
N ALA A 116 -4.83 -2.64 10.84
CA ALA A 116 -5.07 -1.52 9.94
C ALA A 116 -5.04 -0.21 10.75
N VAL A 117 -4.02 0.61 10.53
CA VAL A 117 -3.84 1.89 11.23
C VAL A 117 -4.29 3.04 10.31
N PRO A 118 -5.33 3.81 10.68
CA PRO A 118 -5.73 4.98 9.93
C PRO A 118 -4.84 6.18 10.27
N ILE A 119 -4.27 6.81 9.25
CA ILE A 119 -3.28 7.88 9.38
C ILE A 119 -3.79 9.13 8.67
N PRO A 120 -3.92 10.27 9.39
CA PRO A 120 -4.32 11.53 8.78
C PRO A 120 -3.31 11.99 7.74
N ARG A 121 -3.74 12.11 6.47
CA ARG A 121 -2.84 12.51 5.37
C ARG A 121 -2.24 13.90 5.58
N VAL A 122 -3.05 14.80 6.13
CA VAL A 122 -2.68 16.20 6.35
C VAL A 122 -1.47 16.33 7.26
N PHE A 123 -1.33 15.46 8.27
CA PHE A 123 -0.22 15.53 9.22
C PHE A 123 1.09 15.07 8.58
N ILE A 124 1.05 14.02 7.76
CA ILE A 124 2.22 13.46 7.08
C ILE A 124 2.69 14.37 5.95
N LEU A 125 1.78 14.84 5.09
CA LEU A 125 2.13 15.62 3.91
C LEU A 125 2.57 17.06 4.22
N LYS A 126 2.16 17.62 5.36
CA LYS A 126 2.56 18.97 5.80
C LYS A 126 3.79 18.98 6.71
N SER A 127 4.27 17.82 7.14
CA SER A 127 5.42 17.74 8.03
C SER A 127 6.68 18.21 7.30
N GLU A 128 7.52 18.99 7.98
CA GLU A 128 8.85 19.35 7.50
C GLU A 128 9.85 18.20 7.64
N LEU A 129 9.57 17.27 8.56
CA LEU A 129 10.41 16.09 8.77
C LEU A 129 10.23 15.11 7.61
N PRO A 130 11.32 14.60 7.01
CA PRO A 130 11.25 13.60 5.94
C PRO A 130 10.67 12.28 6.42
N VAL A 131 10.73 12.03 7.73
CA VAL A 131 10.16 10.87 8.39
C VAL A 131 9.39 11.33 9.63
N VAL A 132 8.10 11.03 9.65
CA VAL A 132 7.14 11.50 10.65
C VAL A 132 6.82 10.37 11.64
N PRO A 133 7.06 10.57 12.94
CA PRO A 133 6.67 9.60 13.95
C PRO A 133 5.17 9.72 14.28
N ILE A 134 4.42 8.62 14.10
CA ILE A 134 3.01 8.49 14.47
C ILE A 134 2.88 7.43 15.54
N SER A 135 2.25 7.79 16.65
CA SER A 135 1.94 6.86 17.74
C SER A 135 0.50 6.40 17.64
N TYR A 136 0.30 5.08 17.56
CA TYR A 136 -1.01 4.45 17.54
C TYR A 136 -1.16 3.51 18.72
N VAL A 137 -2.21 3.72 19.51
CA VAL A 137 -2.48 2.88 20.68
C VAL A 137 -3.30 1.68 20.27
N HIS A 138 -2.67 0.52 20.24
CA HIS A 138 -3.30 -0.74 19.89
C HIS A 138 -3.83 -1.45 21.14
N LYS A 139 -5.07 -1.94 21.04
CA LYS A 139 -5.72 -2.75 22.07
C LYS A 139 -5.87 -4.16 21.51
N ASN A 140 -5.26 -5.13 22.18
CA ASN A 140 -5.39 -6.53 21.78
C ASN A 140 -6.87 -6.96 21.89
N SER A 141 -7.35 -7.69 20.88
CA SER A 141 -8.68 -8.31 20.85
C SER A 141 -9.00 -9.13 22.10
N LYS A 142 -7.98 -9.68 22.76
CA LYS A 142 -8.09 -10.45 24.01
C LYS A 142 -8.19 -9.58 25.28
N LYS A 143 -8.25 -8.25 25.16
CA LYS A 143 -8.42 -7.26 26.25
C LYS A 143 -7.42 -7.31 27.42
N LYS A 144 -6.31 -8.04 27.28
CA LYS A 144 -5.31 -8.21 28.36
C LYS A 144 -4.16 -7.23 28.31
N ASP A 145 -3.97 -6.56 27.17
CA ASP A 145 -2.77 -5.78 26.93
C ASP A 145 -3.05 -4.61 25.97
N GLN A 146 -2.55 -3.44 26.34
CA GLN A 146 -2.61 -2.23 25.55
C GLN A 146 -1.19 -1.70 25.41
N HIS A 147 -0.75 -1.50 24.17
CA HIS A 147 0.59 -1.00 23.88
C HIS A 147 0.52 0.02 22.75
N CYS A 148 1.51 0.90 22.72
CA CYS A 148 1.66 1.88 21.66
C CYS A 148 2.59 1.35 20.58
N ILE A 149 2.17 1.52 19.33
CA ILE A 149 2.98 1.24 18.16
C ILE A 149 3.38 2.58 17.57
N THR A 150 4.67 2.86 17.57
CA THR A 150 5.24 4.07 16.97
C THR A 150 5.75 3.74 15.59
N LEU A 151 5.11 4.29 14.58
CA LEU A 151 5.45 4.17 13.17
C LEU A 151 6.24 5.39 12.72
N HIS A 152 7.32 5.18 12.00
CA HIS A 152 8.08 6.24 11.36
C HIS A 152 7.78 6.15 9.87
N LEU A 153 7.00 7.10 9.36
CA LEU A 153 6.46 7.09 8.01
C LEU A 153 7.12 8.18 7.17
N ASP A 154 7.35 7.92 5.90
CA ASP A 154 7.69 8.99 4.95
C ASP A 154 6.43 9.63 4.34
N HIS A 155 6.63 10.57 3.41
CA HIS A 155 5.54 11.24 2.71
C HIS A 155 4.74 10.33 1.76
N ASP A 156 5.28 9.16 1.42
CA ASP A 156 4.59 8.12 0.63
C ASP A 156 3.79 7.14 1.51
N PHE A 157 3.79 7.38 2.84
CA PHE A 157 3.16 6.53 3.86
C PHE A 157 3.82 5.15 4.01
N ASP A 158 5.05 4.99 3.55
CA ASP A 158 5.84 3.77 3.74
C ASP A 158 6.45 3.72 5.14
N ILE A 159 6.38 2.55 5.76
CA ILE A 159 6.95 2.32 7.10
C ILE A 159 8.46 2.19 6.98
N ARG A 160 9.19 3.18 7.49
CA ARG A 160 10.66 3.14 7.60
C ARG A 160 11.13 2.45 8.86
N ARG A 161 10.44 2.66 9.97
CA ARG A 161 10.73 2.03 11.26
C ARG A 161 9.45 1.82 12.06
N GLN A 162 9.43 0.74 12.84
CA GLN A 162 8.37 0.42 13.78
C GLN A 162 8.99 0.20 15.17
N ARG A 163 8.35 0.73 16.21
CA ARG A 163 8.69 0.45 17.62
C ARG A 163 7.42 0.13 18.39
N ILE A 164 7.54 -0.75 19.38
CA ILE A 164 6.46 -1.08 20.31
C ILE A 164 6.88 -0.60 21.69
N SER A 165 5.94 0.02 22.41
CA SER A 165 6.18 0.55 23.75
C SER A 165 5.01 0.23 24.66
N ASP A 166 5.31 -0.12 25.91
CA ASP A 166 4.32 -0.21 26.96
C ASP A 166 3.73 1.17 27.24
N VAL A 167 2.42 1.24 27.45
CA VAL A 167 1.73 2.47 27.85
C VAL A 167 1.03 2.26 29.18
N VAL A 168 1.28 3.19 30.11
CA VAL A 168 0.54 3.29 31.36
C VAL A 168 -0.45 4.44 31.20
N ILE A 169 -1.75 4.13 31.25
CA ILE A 169 -2.81 5.13 31.14
C ILE A 169 -3.34 5.38 32.55
N SER A 170 -3.08 6.56 33.10
CA SER A 170 -3.69 6.98 34.35
C SER A 170 -5.16 7.32 34.10
N PRO A 171 -6.10 6.82 34.93
CA PRO A 171 -7.44 7.39 34.97
C PRO A 171 -7.34 8.87 35.42
N LYS A 172 -8.23 9.70 34.86
CA LYS A 172 -8.43 11.09 35.29
C LYS A 172 -9.39 11.15 36.47
#